data_AF-A0A813EPX5-F1
#
_entry.id   AF-A0A813EPX5-F1
#
_cell.length_a   1.000
_cell.length_b   1.000
_cell.length_c   1.000
_cell.angle_alpha   90.00
_cell.angle_beta   90.00
_cell.angle_gamma   90.00
#
_symmetry.space_group_name_H-M   'P 1'
#
loop_
_entity.id
_entity.type
_entity.pdbx_description
1 polymer ?
#
loop_
_entity_poly.entity_id
_entity_poly.type
_entity_poly.pdbx_seq_one_letter_code
_entity_poly.pdbx_strand_id
1 'polypeptide(L)'
;MAVASEQLPVTEPAPFKLPLTIYEGTLVDTPAFGQLRLRPDGKLVVDADGLIVADLEAGSSPGSEALRQAIADGSVIRLESGQFLMPGFVDCHIHAPQFSYTGTGLDLPLMGPEGWLEKYTFPAERQLGEDELEAERRYQAV
;
A
#
# COMPACT_ATOMS: atom_id res chain seq x y z
N MET A 1 -38.32 12.41 12.89
CA MET A 1 -38.53 11.38 11.86
C MET A 1 -37.15 10.84 11.54
N ALA A 2 -36.78 9.69 12.11
CA ALA A 2 -35.46 9.11 11.92
C ALA A 2 -35.39 8.51 10.51
N VAL A 3 -34.47 9.01 9.68
CA VAL A 3 -34.17 8.40 8.40
C VAL A 3 -33.26 7.21 8.72
N ALA A 4 -33.76 5.99 8.56
CA ALA A 4 -32.94 4.81 8.65
C ALA A 4 -31.91 4.87 7.50
N SER A 5 -30.63 4.95 7.84
CA SER A 5 -29.54 4.80 6.87
C SER A 5 -29.57 3.35 6.39
N GLU A 6 -30.06 3.13 5.19
CA GLU A 6 -29.89 1.86 4.48
C GLU A 6 -28.38 1.71 4.22
N GLN A 7 -27.70 0.93 5.06
CA GLN A 7 -26.32 0.55 4.83
C GLN A 7 -26.27 -0.21 3.52
N LEU A 8 -25.71 0.42 2.49
CA LEU A 8 -25.46 -0.25 1.22
C LEU A 8 -24.60 -1.48 1.51
N PRO A 9 -24.93 -2.64 0.94
CA PRO A 9 -24.15 -3.85 1.17
C PRO A 9 -22.72 -3.60 0.68
N VAL A 10 -21.78 -3.53 1.61
CA VAL A 10 -20.35 -3.53 1.33
C VAL A 10 -20.02 -4.93 0.82
N THR A 11 -20.14 -5.14 -0.50
CA THR A 11 -19.61 -6.35 -1.13
C THR A 11 -18.11 -6.23 -1.13
N GLU A 12 -17.42 -7.02 -0.31
CA GLU A 12 -15.97 -7.12 -0.40
C GLU A 12 -15.60 -7.46 -1.86
N PRO A 13 -14.70 -6.71 -2.50
CA PRO A 13 -14.22 -7.08 -3.83
C PRO A 13 -13.63 -8.49 -3.73
N ALA A 14 -13.98 -9.36 -4.69
CA ALA A 14 -13.38 -10.67 -4.77
C ALA A 14 -11.84 -10.52 -4.74
N PRO A 15 -11.12 -11.35 -3.96
CA PRO A 15 -9.68 -11.21 -3.81
C PRO A 15 -9.03 -11.22 -5.19
N PHE A 16 -8.21 -10.20 -5.45
CA PHE A 16 -7.43 -10.11 -6.68
C PHE A 16 -6.41 -11.24 -6.68
N LYS A 17 -6.70 -12.31 -7.44
CA LYS A 17 -5.79 -13.45 -7.60
C LYS A 17 -4.95 -13.26 -8.84
N LEU A 18 -3.67 -13.03 -8.65
CA LEU A 18 -2.72 -13.10 -9.75
C LEU A 18 -2.48 -14.58 -10.10
N PRO A 19 -2.22 -14.94 -11.37
CA PRO A 19 -1.50 -16.18 -11.62
C PRO A 19 -0.13 -16.10 -10.92
N LEU A 20 0.52 -17.24 -10.70
CA LEU A 20 1.92 -17.22 -10.23
C LEU A 20 2.74 -16.32 -11.15
N THR A 21 3.35 -15.29 -10.55
CA THR A 21 4.01 -14.22 -11.27
C THR A 21 5.47 -14.15 -10.86
N ILE A 22 6.35 -14.05 -11.84
CA ILE A 22 7.79 -13.89 -11.65
C ILE A 22 8.16 -12.46 -12.00
N TYR A 23 8.73 -11.73 -11.05
CA TYR A 23 9.34 -10.43 -11.28
C TYR A 23 10.84 -10.62 -11.46
N GLU A 24 11.37 -10.20 -12.61
CA GLU A 24 12.79 -10.31 -12.97
C GLU A 24 13.38 -8.93 -13.25
N GLY A 25 14.52 -8.64 -12.62
CA GLY A 25 15.31 -7.43 -12.86
C GLY A 25 15.98 -6.93 -11.58
N THR A 26 16.19 -5.61 -11.49
CA THR A 26 16.88 -5.03 -10.33
C THR A 26 16.00 -5.00 -9.09
N LEU A 27 16.42 -5.65 -8.02
CA LEU A 27 15.76 -5.65 -6.72
C LEU A 27 16.61 -4.88 -5.70
N VAL A 28 15.97 -4.00 -4.93
CA VAL A 28 16.62 -3.15 -3.93
C VAL A 28 15.88 -3.25 -2.60
N ASP A 29 16.58 -3.61 -1.53
CA ASP A 29 16.00 -3.69 -0.19
C ASP A 29 17.00 -3.37 0.93
N THR A 30 16.50 -3.35 2.17
CA THR A 30 17.25 -3.00 3.38
C THR A 30 17.09 -4.10 4.44
N PRO A 31 17.84 -5.22 4.33
CA PRO A 31 17.59 -6.41 5.15
C PRO A 31 17.89 -6.21 6.64
N ALA A 32 18.69 -5.21 6.98
CA ALA A 32 18.98 -4.80 8.35
C ALA A 32 19.24 -3.29 8.40
N PHE A 33 19.15 -2.71 9.60
CA PHE A 33 19.43 -1.29 9.83
C PHE A 33 20.81 -0.90 9.28
N GLY A 34 20.84 0.16 8.47
CA GLY A 34 22.06 0.67 7.85
C GLY A 34 22.58 -0.14 6.66
N GLN A 35 21.87 -1.20 6.22
CA GLN A 35 22.25 -1.98 5.05
C GLN A 35 21.36 -1.66 3.85
N LEU A 36 21.99 -1.57 2.68
CA LEU A 36 21.34 -1.50 1.38
C LEU A 36 21.84 -2.68 0.53
N ARG A 37 20.93 -3.50 0.04
CA ARG A 37 21.23 -4.64 -0.82
C ARG A 37 20.66 -4.38 -2.21
N LEU A 38 21.52 -4.47 -3.23
CA LEU A 38 21.15 -4.31 -4.64
C LEU A 38 21.40 -5.63 -5.38
N ARG A 39 20.41 -6.06 -6.17
CA ARG A 39 20.46 -7.32 -6.92
C ARG A 39 19.99 -7.08 -8.36
N PRO A 40 20.91 -6.75 -9.29
CA PRO A 40 20.55 -6.33 -10.65
C PRO A 40 19.75 -7.35 -11.48
N ASP A 41 19.94 -8.65 -11.18
CA ASP A 41 19.32 -9.78 -11.90
C ASP A 41 18.54 -10.71 -10.96
N GLY A 42 17.89 -10.12 -9.94
CA GLY A 42 17.10 -10.86 -8.97
C GLY A 42 15.77 -11.35 -9.56
N LYS A 43 15.23 -12.43 -8.97
CA LYS A 43 13.91 -12.95 -9.30
C LYS A 43 13.07 -13.14 -8.03
N LEU A 44 11.88 -12.55 -8.02
CA LEU A 44 10.86 -12.81 -7.00
C LEU A 44 9.73 -13.63 -7.63
N VAL A 45 9.34 -14.71 -6.98
CA VAL A 45 8.18 -15.52 -7.37
C VAL A 45 7.07 -15.25 -6.39
N VAL A 46 5.95 -14.75 -6.89
CA VAL A 46 4.77 -14.40 -6.11
C VAL A 46 3.62 -15.34 -6.51
N ASP A 47 2.99 -15.97 -5.53
CA ASP A 47 1.86 -16.86 -5.78
C ASP A 47 0.53 -16.09 -5.98
N ALA A 48 -0.56 -16.85 -6.13
CA ALA A 48 -1.87 -16.27 -6.40
C ALA A 48 -2.49 -15.53 -5.22
N ASP A 49 -1.97 -15.72 -4.01
CA ASP A 49 -2.43 -15.05 -2.80
C ASP A 49 -1.53 -13.84 -2.46
N GLY A 50 -0.54 -13.54 -3.31
CA GLY A 50 0.34 -12.38 -3.16
C GLY A 50 1.55 -12.63 -2.27
N LEU A 51 1.86 -13.89 -1.92
CA LEU A 51 3.01 -14.23 -1.10
C LEU A 51 4.26 -14.44 -1.95
N ILE A 52 5.40 -13.93 -1.49
CA ILE A 52 6.71 -14.27 -2.07
C ILE A 52 7.06 -15.70 -1.66
N VAL A 53 6.99 -16.63 -2.61
CA VAL A 53 7.27 -18.07 -2.41
C VAL A 53 8.69 -18.47 -2.79
N ALA A 54 9.41 -17.61 -3.53
CA ALA A 54 10.83 -17.76 -3.75
C ALA A 54 11.51 -16.39 -4.00
N ASP A 55 12.72 -16.27 -3.47
CA ASP A 55 13.63 -15.15 -3.68
C ASP A 55 14.96 -15.72 -4.21
N LEU A 56 15.25 -15.48 -5.50
CA LEU A 56 16.33 -16.14 -6.22
C LEU A 56 17.34 -15.12 -6.73
N GLU A 57 18.63 -15.43 -6.52
CA GLU A 57 19.74 -14.69 -7.11
C GLU A 57 19.96 -15.05 -8.58
N ALA A 58 20.71 -14.20 -9.28
CA ALA A 58 21.16 -14.44 -10.65
C ALA A 58 21.80 -15.82 -10.80
N GLY A 59 21.38 -16.60 -11.80
CA GLY A 59 21.93 -17.94 -12.07
C GLY A 59 21.53 -19.03 -11.06
N SER A 60 20.72 -18.71 -10.05
CA SER A 60 20.19 -19.70 -9.10
C SER A 60 19.03 -20.46 -9.72
N SER A 61 19.05 -21.78 -9.57
CA SER A 61 17.94 -22.63 -10.01
C SER A 61 16.96 -22.88 -8.85
N PRO A 62 15.64 -22.91 -9.11
CA PRO A 62 14.67 -23.24 -8.07
C PRO A 62 14.93 -24.62 -7.49
N GLY A 63 14.83 -24.75 -6.16
CA GLY A 63 15.23 -25.96 -5.43
C GLY A 63 14.36 -27.18 -5.69
N SER A 64 13.07 -27.01 -6.03
CA SER A 64 12.13 -28.11 -6.29
C SER A 64 11.67 -28.14 -7.75
N GLU A 65 11.43 -29.34 -8.28
CA GLU A 65 10.89 -29.55 -9.63
C GLU A 65 9.51 -28.89 -9.81
N ALA A 66 8.67 -28.94 -8.77
CA ALA A 66 7.37 -28.28 -8.77
C ALA A 66 7.49 -26.75 -8.94
N LEU A 67 8.47 -26.12 -8.27
CA LEU A 67 8.72 -24.69 -8.43
C LEU A 67 9.31 -24.36 -9.80
N ARG A 68 10.12 -25.25 -10.39
CA ARG A 68 10.63 -25.09 -11.77
C ARG A 68 9.50 -25.12 -12.80
N GLN A 69 8.58 -26.08 -12.68
CA GLN A 69 7.42 -26.18 -13.57
C GLN A 69 6.49 -24.99 -13.39
N ALA A 70 6.19 -24.62 -12.14
CA ALA A 70 5.35 -23.45 -11.86
C ALA A 70 5.98 -22.15 -12.39
N ILE A 71 7.31 -22.02 -12.33
CA ILE A 71 8.03 -20.90 -12.93
C ILE A 71 7.97 -20.94 -14.47
N ALA A 72 8.05 -22.12 -15.07
CA ALA A 72 7.96 -22.28 -16.53
C ALA A 72 6.58 -21.90 -17.07
N ASP A 73 5.53 -22.17 -16.30
CA ASP A 73 4.12 -21.91 -16.67
C ASP A 73 3.61 -20.53 -16.20
N GLY A 74 4.37 -19.83 -15.35
CA GLY A 74 3.98 -18.54 -14.74
C GLY A 74 4.10 -17.34 -15.68
N SER A 75 3.44 -16.24 -15.32
CA SER A 75 3.62 -14.95 -16.01
C SER A 75 4.94 -14.32 -15.59
N VAL A 76 5.76 -13.89 -16.56
CA VAL A 76 7.02 -13.19 -16.26
C VAL A 76 6.90 -11.71 -16.54
N ILE A 77 7.10 -10.89 -15.52
CA ILE A 77 7.23 -9.44 -15.59
C ILE A 77 8.71 -9.09 -15.51
N ARG A 78 9.26 -8.55 -16.60
CA ARG A 78 10.65 -8.10 -16.66
C ARG A 78 10.71 -6.59 -16.51
N LEU A 79 11.52 -6.12 -15.57
CA LEU A 79 11.80 -4.71 -15.38
C LEU A 79 12.67 -4.21 -16.54
N GLU A 80 12.34 -3.03 -17.05
CA GLU A 80 13.12 -2.36 -18.08
C GLU A 80 14.40 -1.75 -17.50
N SER A 81 15.33 -1.38 -18.39
CA SER A 81 16.56 -0.69 -17.97
C SER A 81 16.22 0.60 -17.20
N GLY A 82 16.79 0.74 -16.00
CA GLY A 82 16.54 1.88 -15.11
C GLY A 82 15.34 1.71 -14.17
N GLN A 83 14.56 0.64 -14.31
CA GLN A 83 13.54 0.25 -13.34
C GLN A 83 14.14 -0.67 -12.28
N PHE A 84 13.60 -0.58 -11.07
CA PHE A 84 13.90 -1.51 -9.98
C PHE A 84 12.66 -1.72 -9.11
N LEU A 85 12.62 -2.85 -8.41
CA LEU A 85 11.63 -3.12 -7.37
C LEU A 85 12.23 -2.90 -5.99
N MET A 86 11.40 -2.42 -5.08
CA MET A 86 11.71 -2.29 -3.67
C MET A 86 10.50 -2.64 -2.81
N PRO A 87 10.68 -2.96 -1.52
CA PRO A 87 9.56 -3.08 -0.60
C PRO A 87 8.70 -1.81 -0.62
N GLY A 88 7.38 -1.99 -0.51
CA GLY A 88 6.46 -0.86 -0.36
C GLY A 88 6.78 -0.06 0.91
N PHE A 89 6.54 1.25 0.86
CA PHE A 89 6.68 2.08 2.06
C PHE A 89 5.61 1.73 3.09
N VAL A 90 6.01 1.76 4.36
CA VAL A 90 5.11 1.55 5.50
C VAL A 90 4.95 2.90 6.21
N ASP A 91 3.75 3.46 6.13
CA ASP A 91 3.37 4.63 6.91
C ASP A 91 2.84 4.18 8.27
N CYS A 92 3.62 4.44 9.32
CA CYS A 92 3.26 4.06 10.69
C CYS A 92 2.34 5.06 11.39
N HIS A 93 2.12 6.25 10.81
CA HIS A 93 1.34 7.30 11.48
C HIS A 93 0.81 8.33 10.49
N ILE A 94 -0.49 8.23 10.22
CA ILE A 94 -1.24 9.21 9.43
C ILE A 94 -2.60 9.46 10.09
N HIS A 95 -3.07 10.71 10.02
CA HIS A 95 -4.43 11.08 10.37
C HIS A 95 -5.25 11.25 9.10
N ALA A 96 -5.80 10.15 8.56
CA ALA A 96 -6.61 10.20 7.34
C ALA A 96 -7.78 11.22 7.39
N PRO A 97 -8.49 11.41 8.54
CA PRO A 97 -9.49 12.46 8.70
C PRO A 97 -9.02 13.89 8.43
N GLN A 98 -7.72 14.14 8.53
CA GLN A 98 -7.11 15.46 8.40
C GLN A 98 -6.62 15.76 6.98
N PHE A 99 -6.80 14.82 6.04
CA PHE A 99 -6.25 14.93 4.70
C PHE A 99 -6.75 16.18 3.94
N SER A 100 -8.00 16.58 4.16
CA SER A 100 -8.69 17.67 3.45
C SER A 100 -8.03 19.05 3.57
N TYR A 101 -7.21 19.26 4.60
CA TYR A 101 -6.51 20.53 4.83
C TYR A 101 -4.98 20.37 4.89
N THR A 102 -4.47 19.22 4.43
CA THR A 102 -3.02 18.95 4.38
C THR A 102 -2.29 20.06 3.63
N GLY A 103 -1.23 20.59 4.25
CA GLY A 103 -0.44 21.69 3.68
C GLY A 103 -1.01 23.09 3.95
N THR A 104 -2.09 23.22 4.74
CA THR A 104 -2.68 24.52 5.14
C THR A 104 -2.76 24.67 6.67
N GLY A 105 -3.10 25.87 7.16
CA GLY A 105 -3.35 26.12 8.60
C GLY A 105 -2.13 26.01 9.52
N LEU A 106 -0.92 26.14 9.00
CA LEU A 106 0.34 25.92 9.75
C LEU A 106 0.80 27.15 10.57
N ASP A 107 -0.07 28.12 10.79
CA ASP A 107 0.22 29.43 11.38
C ASP A 107 -0.08 29.53 12.88
N LEU A 108 -0.67 28.49 13.48
CA LEU A 108 -1.13 28.50 14.88
C LEU A 108 -0.35 27.52 15.76
N PRO A 109 -0.26 27.79 17.09
CA PRO A 109 0.19 26.78 18.05
C PRO A 109 -0.68 25.53 18.00
N LEU A 110 -0.08 24.36 18.26
CA LEU A 110 -0.81 23.09 18.24
C LEU A 110 -2.04 23.10 19.17
N MET A 111 -1.83 23.52 20.43
CA MET A 111 -2.83 23.54 21.48
C MET A 111 -3.29 24.96 21.82
N GLY A 112 -4.43 25.05 22.51
CA GLY A 112 -4.99 26.30 23.04
C GLY A 112 -6.42 26.51 22.55
N PRO A 113 -7.20 27.40 23.19
CA PRO A 113 -8.60 27.65 22.82
C PRO A 113 -8.75 28.21 21.40
N GLU A 114 -7.69 28.81 20.85
CA GLU A 114 -7.59 29.28 19.47
C GLU A 114 -6.45 28.54 18.71
N GLY A 115 -6.05 27.36 19.19
CA GLY A 115 -4.97 26.57 18.61
C GLY A 115 -5.39 25.80 17.34
N TRP A 116 -4.41 25.19 16.68
CA TRP A 116 -4.60 24.40 15.46
C TRP A 116 -5.63 23.28 15.62
N LEU A 117 -5.60 22.56 16.76
CA LEU A 117 -6.54 21.48 17.05
C LEU A 117 -8.00 21.97 17.07
N GLU A 118 -8.26 23.07 17.79
CA GLU A 118 -9.61 23.64 17.93
C GLU A 118 -10.11 24.26 16.61
N LYS A 119 -9.21 24.93 15.87
CA LYS A 119 -9.60 25.65 14.66
C LYS A 119 -9.75 24.75 13.43
N TYR A 120 -8.92 23.72 13.29
CA TYR A 120 -8.86 22.90 12.07
C TYR A 120 -9.19 21.43 12.33
N THR A 121 -8.51 20.80 13.29
CA THR A 121 -8.58 19.34 13.47
C THR A 121 -9.93 18.85 13.96
N PHE A 122 -10.39 19.33 15.12
CA PHE A 122 -11.64 18.86 15.70
C PHE A 122 -12.87 19.14 14.82
N PRO A 123 -12.98 20.32 14.16
CA PRO A 123 -14.06 20.54 13.21
C PRO A 123 -14.02 19.57 12.01
N ALA A 124 -12.84 19.34 11.42
CA ALA A 124 -12.69 18.45 10.27
C ALA A 124 -13.03 16.99 10.61
N GLU A 125 -12.53 16.51 11.75
CA GLU A 125 -12.80 15.15 12.24
C GLU A 125 -14.29 14.95 12.59
N ARG A 126 -14.91 15.93 13.24
CA ARG A 126 -16.33 15.88 13.60
C ARG A 126 -17.22 15.78 12.35
N GLN A 127 -16.91 16.53 11.30
CA GLN A 127 -17.71 16.52 10.08
C GLN A 127 -17.81 15.13 9.47
N LEU A 128 -16.74 14.33 9.52
CA LEU A 128 -16.74 12.96 9.01
C LEU A 128 -17.60 12.02 9.86
N GLY A 129 -17.69 12.28 11.17
CA GLY A 129 -18.54 11.50 12.07
C GLY A 129 -20.02 11.87 12.01
N GLU A 130 -20.34 13.09 11.57
CA GLU A 130 -21.71 13.59 11.45
C GLU A 130 -22.32 13.35 10.06
N ASP A 131 -21.50 13.20 9.02
CA ASP A 131 -21.93 13.02 7.62
C ASP A 131 -21.17 11.87 6.94
N GLU A 132 -21.82 10.69 6.91
CA GLU A 132 -21.29 9.47 6.29
C GLU A 132 -21.04 9.64 4.78
N LEU A 133 -21.88 10.41 4.08
CA LEU A 133 -21.69 10.66 2.64
C LEU A 133 -20.48 11.56 2.38
N GLU A 134 -20.24 12.55 3.25
CA GLU A 134 -19.03 13.37 3.18
C GLU A 134 -17.78 12.53 3.50
N ALA A 135 -17.87 11.58 4.44
CA ALA A 135 -16.79 10.65 4.72
C ALA A 135 -16.47 9.74 3.53
N GLU A 136 -17.48 9.14 2.90
CA GLU A 136 -17.31 8.32 1.69
C GLU A 136 -16.66 9.12 0.56
N ARG A 137 -17.16 10.33 0.28
CA ARG A 137 -16.60 11.20 -0.77
C ARG A 137 -15.14 11.50 -0.53
N ARG A 138 -14.77 11.81 0.72
CA ARG A 138 -13.39 12.15 1.08
C ARG A 138 -12.45 10.96 0.95
N TYR A 139 -12.88 9.75 1.31
CA TYR A 139 -12.02 8.58 1.24
C TYR A 139 -11.97 7.92 -0.14
N GLN A 140 -12.95 8.16 -1.02
CA GLN A 140 -12.89 7.70 -2.42
C GLN A 140 -12.21 8.68 -3.38
N ALA A 141 -12.01 9.94 -2.97
CA ALA A 141 -11.32 10.95 -3.79
C ALA A 141 -9.79 10.87 -3.72
N VAL A 142 -9.23 9.91 -2.96
CA VAL A 142 -7.79 9.70 -2.78
C VAL A 142 -7.32 8.54 -3.65
#